data_AF-A0A496QLI8-F1
#
_entry.id   AF-A0A496QLI8-F1
#
_cell.length_a   1.000
_cell.length_b   1.000
_cell.length_c   1.000
_cell.angle_alpha   90.00
_cell.angle_beta   90.00
_cell.angle_gamma   90.00
#
_symmetry.space_group_name_H-M   'P 1'
#
loop_
_entity.id
_entity.type
_entity.pdbx_description
1 polymer ?
#
loop_
_entity_poly.entity_id
_entity_poly.type
_entity_poly.pdbx_seq_one_letter_code
_entity_poly.pdbx_strand_id
1 'polypeptide(L)' 'MSDSQHKNKDQGRDQKSREAELILKVTKEIVIKFVEMGRVTPTSFEEVFELVYRTVTSAQSRHSR' A
#
# COMPACT_ATOMS: atom_id res chain seq x y z
N MET A 1 13.97 2.86 -35.33
CA MET A 1 14.20 1.96 -34.16
C MET A 1 13.89 2.66 -32.84
N SER A 2 12.87 3.54 -32.78
CA SER A 2 12.66 4.45 -31.63
C SER A 2 11.37 4.17 -30.84
N ASP A 3 10.50 3.27 -31.32
CA ASP A 3 9.19 2.98 -30.69
C ASP A 3 9.25 1.95 -29.54
N SER A 4 10.32 1.17 -29.45
CA SER A 4 10.43 0.08 -28.47
C SER A 4 10.76 0.56 -27.04
N GLN A 5 11.27 1.78 -26.87
CA GLN A 5 11.64 2.33 -25.56
C GLN A 5 10.44 2.88 -24.77
N HIS A 6 9.38 3.35 -25.44
CA HIS A 6 8.21 3.94 -24.76
C HIS A 6 7.30 2.90 -24.11
N LYS A 7 7.22 1.68 -24.66
CA LYS A 7 6.32 0.61 -24.17
C LYS A 7 6.74 0.04 -22.80
N ASN A 8 8.06 -0.03 -22.52
CA ASN A 8 8.58 -0.57 -21.26
C ASN A 8 8.37 0.36 -20.06
N LYS A 9 8.36 1.68 -20.27
CA LYS A 9 8.23 2.66 -19.18
C LYS A 9 6.80 2.76 -18.66
N ASP A 10 5.82 2.45 -19.50
CA ASP A 10 4.41 2.50 -19.17
C ASP A 10 3.99 1.31 -18.29
N GLN A 11 4.40 0.10 -18.68
CA GLN A 11 4.14 -1.12 -17.90
C GLN A 11 4.74 -1.08 -16.48
N GLY A 12 5.93 -0.47 -16.33
CA GLY A 12 6.56 -0.31 -15.00
C GLY A 12 5.84 0.68 -14.09
N ARG A 13 5.13 1.68 -14.65
CA ARG A 13 4.31 2.62 -13.86
C ARG A 13 3.01 1.97 -13.41
N ASP A 14 2.37 1.22 -14.29
CA ASP A 14 1.13 0.50 -13.97
C ASP A 14 1.36 -0.53 -12.85
N GLN A 15 2.48 -1.24 -12.90
CA GLN A 15 2.85 -2.21 -11.88
C GLN A 15 3.04 -1.56 -10.50
N LYS A 16 3.80 -0.45 -10.43
CA LYS A 16 3.97 0.31 -9.18
C LYS A 16 2.65 0.87 -8.64
N SER A 17 1.77 1.33 -9.53
CA SER A 17 0.45 1.81 -9.14
C SER A 17 -0.40 0.70 -8.53
N ARG A 18 -0.39 -0.51 -9.11
CA ARG A 18 -1.11 -1.68 -8.58
C ARG A 18 -0.56 -2.11 -7.23
N GLU A 19 0.75 -2.11 -7.05
CA GLU A 19 1.40 -2.42 -5.77
C GLU A 19 0.99 -1.42 -4.69
N ALA A 20 1.00 -0.12 -4.99
CA ALA A 20 0.55 0.92 -4.08
C ALA A 20 -0.94 0.75 -3.71
N GLU A 21 -1.80 0.45 -4.70
CA GLU A 21 -3.22 0.20 -4.47
C GLU A 21 -3.46 -1.00 -3.54
N LEU A 22 -2.71 -2.10 -3.74
CA LEU A 22 -2.80 -3.29 -2.88
C LEU A 22 -2.37 -2.98 -1.44
N ILE A 23 -1.26 -2.25 -1.25
CA ILE A 23 -0.79 -1.83 0.07
C ILE A 23 -1.87 -1.01 0.78
N LEU A 24 -2.50 -0.05 0.08
CA LEU A 24 -3.55 0.79 0.65
C LEU A 24 -4.82 0.00 0.98
N LYS A 25 -5.23 -0.96 0.15
CA LYS A 25 -6.37 -1.84 0.42
C LYS A 25 -6.17 -2.66 1.68
N VAL A 26 -5.02 -3.33 1.80
CA VAL A 26 -4.68 -4.14 2.97
C VAL A 26 -4.58 -3.27 4.23
N THR A 27 -3.94 -2.10 4.13
CA THR A 27 -3.84 -1.14 5.24
C THR A 27 -5.24 -0.73 5.72
N LYS A 28 -6.12 -0.33 4.79
CA LYS A 28 -7.50 0.06 5.08
C LYS A 28 -8.27 -1.07 5.79
N GLU A 29 -8.19 -2.30 5.29
CA GLU A 29 -8.92 -3.44 5.87
C GLU A 29 -8.48 -3.70 7.32
N ILE A 30 -7.18 -3.71 7.60
CA ILE A 30 -6.65 -3.89 8.96
C ILE A 30 -7.15 -2.77 9.89
N VAL A 31 -7.07 -1.51 9.46
CA VAL A 31 -7.48 -0.37 10.29
C VAL A 31 -9.00 -0.38 10.52
N ILE A 32 -9.80 -0.72 9.50
CA ILE A 32 -11.26 -0.89 9.67
C ILE A 32 -11.57 -1.97 10.70
N LYS A 33 -10.85 -3.10 10.69
CA LYS A 33 -11.03 -4.14 11.71
C LYS A 33 -10.72 -3.63 13.11
N PHE A 34 -9.71 -2.79 13.28
CA PHE A 34 -9.45 -2.17 14.58
C PHE A 34 -10.54 -1.17 15.00
N VAL A 35 -11.15 -0.43 14.06
CA VAL A 35 -12.31 0.44 14.35
C VAL A 35 -13.53 -0.41 14.76
N GLU A 36 -13.85 -1.48 14.02
CA GLU A 36 -14.93 -2.41 14.35
C GLU A 36 -14.76 -3.04 15.73
N MET A 37 -13.51 -3.30 16.15
CA MET A 37 -13.17 -3.82 17.48
C MET A 37 -13.08 -2.74 18.57
N GLY A 38 -13.35 -1.47 18.25
CA GLY A 38 -13.25 -0.35 19.19
C GLY A 38 -11.82 -0.05 19.66
N ARG A 39 -10.80 -0.44 18.89
CA ARG A 39 -9.36 -0.22 19.19
C ARG A 39 -8.78 1.04 18.56
N VAL A 40 -9.49 1.63 17.59
CA VAL A 40 -9.12 2.88 16.93
C VAL A 40 -10.26 3.88 17.06
N THR A 41 -9.92 5.12 17.41
CA THR A 41 -10.82 6.26 17.49
C THR A 41 -10.45 7.30 16.44
N PRO A 42 -11.30 8.31 16.15
CA PRO A 42 -10.93 9.39 15.25
C PRO A 42 -9.61 10.10 15.64
N THR A 43 -9.36 10.27 16.94
CA THR A 43 -8.14 10.91 17.45
C THR A 43 -6.88 10.06 17.24
N SER A 44 -7.00 8.72 17.28
CA SER A 44 -5.87 7.81 17.09
C SER A 44 -5.75 7.27 15.66
N PHE A 45 -6.63 7.69 14.75
CA PHE A 45 -6.73 7.10 13.41
C PHE A 45 -5.47 7.32 12.58
N GLU A 46 -4.96 8.55 12.55
CA GLU A 46 -3.79 8.94 11.74
C GLU A 46 -2.55 8.11 12.13
N GLU A 47 -2.19 8.10 13.41
CA GLU A 47 -1.05 7.35 13.93
C GLU A 47 -1.17 5.84 13.63
N VAL A 48 -2.36 5.25 13.85
CA VAL A 48 -2.56 3.82 13.63
C VAL A 48 -2.54 3.47 12.14
N PHE A 49 -3.11 4.33 11.28
CA PHE A 49 -3.08 4.13 9.84
C PHE A 49 -1.65 4.17 9.31
N GLU A 50 -0.84 5.15 9.73
CA GLU A 50 0.58 5.25 9.35
C GLU A 50 1.39 4.04 9.83
N LEU A 51 1.16 3.59 11.07
CA LEU A 51 1.86 2.42 11.63
C LEU A 51 1.56 1.15 10.81
N VAL A 52 0.28 0.89 10.51
CA VAL A 52 -0.13 -0.25 9.70
C VAL A 52 0.43 -0.13 8.28
N TYR A 53 0.32 1.03 7.65
CA TYR A 53 0.84 1.27 6.30
C TYR A 53 2.34 0.97 6.19
N ARG A 54 3.13 1.48 7.15
CA ARG A 54 4.58 1.23 7.21
C ARG A 54 4.87 -0.26 7.41
N THR A 55 4.08 -0.94 8.23
CA THR A 55 4.24 -2.37 8.50
C THR A 55 3.98 -3.22 7.25
N VAL A 56 2.89 -2.94 6.53
CA VAL A 56 2.52 -3.62 5.28
C VAL A 56 3.55 -3.36 4.19
N THR A 57 3.93 -2.09 3.98
CA THR A 57 4.95 -1.70 3.00
C THR A 57 6.28 -2.40 3.28
N SER A 58 6.72 -2.41 4.54
CA SER A 58 7.95 -3.08 4.95
C SER A 58 7.88 -4.60 4.75
N ALA A 59 6.73 -5.21 4.98
CA ALA A 59 6.52 -6.64 4.74
C ALA A 59 6.61 -6.98 3.25
N GLN A 60 6.02 -6.17 2.37
CA GLN A 60 6.12 -6.32 0.92
C GLN A 60 7.58 -6.21 0.46
N SER A 61 8.29 -5.17 0.89
CA SER A 61 9.68 -4.93 0.47
C SER A 61 10.66 -6.02 0.92
N ARG A 62 10.34 -6.78 1.98
CA ARG A 62 11.11 -7.95 2.42
C ARG A 62 10.92 -9.18 1.54
N HIS A 63 9.74 -9.34 0.93
CA HIS A 63 9.40 -10.51 0.11
C HIS A 63 9.69 -10.30 -1.38
N SER A 64 9.87 -9.05 -1.83
CA SER A 64 10.31 -8.73 -3.19
C SER A 64 11.84 -8.75 -3.36
N ARG A 65 12.59 -9.36 -2.44
CA ARG A 65 14.05 -9.56 -2.50
C ARG A 65 14.40 -10.98 -2.90
#